data_AF-A0A6N3ATJ3-F1
#
_entry.id   AF-A0A6N3ATJ3-F1
#
_cell.length_a   1.000
_cell.length_b   1.000
_cell.length_c   1.000
_cell.angle_alpha   90.00
_cell.angle_beta   90.00
_cell.angle_gamma   90.00
#
_symmetry.space_group_name_H-M   'P 1'
#
loop_
_entity.id
_entity.type
_entity.pdbx_description
1 polymer ?
#
loop_
_entity_poly.entity_id
_entity_poly.type
_entity_poly.pdbx_seq_one_letter_code
_entity_poly.pdbx_strand_id
1 'polypeptide(L)'
;MNTEMTSNNNGLICLAIDATGPRPDDEILSASIVDAGGRVIYQSMVRPMHLDDWDSGESAITPADVADAPLIGDCMPDIQRVVDSADEVVCYDAGPTLRLLRAAGVEVPQCKVVDVSDCFARTVASMEGSGRVQRLSLAEAVSMVLGGERVSVWGSESASLATLAVLKWSDAAALELAQQSFLKRWTVDPVLIGEARATATAFSQTRGLA
;
A
#
# COMPACT_ATOMS: atom_id res chain seq x y z
N MET A 1 31.70 15.48 -18.34
CA MET A 1 30.91 14.25 -18.35
C MET A 1 31.22 13.56 -17.03
N ASN A 2 30.48 13.89 -15.98
CA ASN A 2 30.63 13.25 -14.68
C ASN A 2 29.51 12.23 -14.56
N THR A 3 29.87 10.97 -14.76
CA THR A 3 29.05 9.84 -14.37
C THR A 3 29.16 9.77 -12.85
N GLU A 4 28.22 10.42 -12.15
CA GLU A 4 28.02 10.11 -10.75
C GLU A 4 27.62 8.64 -10.67
N MET A 5 28.45 7.88 -9.96
CA MET A 5 28.11 6.56 -9.45
C MET A 5 26.77 6.71 -8.73
N THR A 6 25.70 6.19 -9.33
CA THR A 6 24.44 5.97 -8.65
C THR A 6 24.76 5.07 -7.46
N SER A 7 24.82 5.66 -6.27
CA SER A 7 24.76 4.93 -5.03
C SER A 7 23.65 3.90 -5.15
N ASN A 8 23.93 2.65 -4.79
CA ASN A 8 22.92 1.60 -4.63
C ASN A 8 21.86 2.12 -3.64
N ASN A 9 20.81 2.76 -4.14
CA ASN A 9 19.66 3.15 -3.36
C ASN A 9 18.73 1.94 -3.38
N ASN A 10 19.04 0.93 -2.59
CA ASN A 10 18.06 -0.09 -2.27
C ASN A 10 17.06 0.55 -1.29
N GLY A 11 16.06 1.24 -1.85
CA GLY A 11 15.14 2.07 -1.09
C GLY A 11 14.05 1.27 -0.38
N LEU A 12 13.35 1.96 0.52
CA LEU A 12 12.04 1.54 0.99
C LEU A 12 11.05 1.55 -0.19
N ILE A 13 10.26 0.48 -0.31
CA ILE A 13 9.15 0.40 -1.24
C ILE A 13 7.83 0.15 -0.49
N CYS A 14 6.75 0.77 -0.94
CA CYS A 14 5.39 0.47 -0.48
C CYS A 14 4.65 -0.34 -1.53
N LEU A 15 4.20 -1.52 -1.15
CA LEU A 15 3.50 -2.47 -2.02
C LEU A 15 2.06 -2.63 -1.56
N ALA A 16 1.13 -2.61 -2.52
CA ALA A 16 -0.25 -2.98 -2.31
C ALA A 16 -0.75 -3.83 -3.48
N ILE A 17 -1.79 -4.62 -3.23
CA ILE A 17 -2.45 -5.47 -4.21
C ILE A 17 -3.96 -5.35 -4.09
N ASP A 18 -4.65 -5.57 -5.20
CA ASP A 18 -6.05 -5.97 -5.19
C ASP A 18 -6.13 -7.47 -5.49
N ALA A 19 -7.16 -8.14 -4.95
CA ALA A 19 -7.37 -9.56 -5.14
C ALA A 19 -8.85 -9.88 -5.39
N THR A 20 -9.14 -11.08 -5.87
CA THR A 20 -10.52 -11.59 -6.04
C THR A 20 -11.29 -11.65 -4.71
N GLY A 21 -10.57 -11.72 -3.57
CA GLY A 21 -11.13 -11.76 -2.23
C GLY A 21 -10.06 -11.87 -1.14
N PRO A 22 -10.47 -12.13 0.12
CA PRO A 22 -9.59 -12.10 1.30
C PRO A 22 -8.95 -13.46 1.64
N ARG A 23 -9.32 -14.52 0.91
CA ARG A 23 -8.97 -15.91 1.22
C ARG A 23 -7.57 -16.26 0.68
N PRO A 24 -6.98 -17.38 1.15
CA PRO A 24 -5.67 -17.82 0.67
C PRO A 24 -5.64 -18.30 -0.78
N ASP A 25 -6.78 -18.74 -1.31
CA ASP A 25 -6.98 -19.26 -2.67
C ASP A 25 -7.39 -18.17 -3.68
N ASP A 26 -7.54 -16.92 -3.22
CA ASP A 26 -7.80 -15.78 -4.08
C ASP A 26 -6.58 -15.42 -4.94
N GLU A 27 -6.84 -14.76 -6.06
CA GLU A 27 -5.84 -14.40 -7.06
C GLU A 27 -5.63 -12.89 -7.10
N ILE A 28 -4.39 -12.48 -7.39
CA ILE A 28 -4.03 -11.06 -7.54
C ILE A 28 -4.71 -10.52 -8.81
N LEU A 29 -5.39 -9.38 -8.68
CA LEU A 29 -6.05 -8.65 -9.77
C LEU A 29 -5.29 -7.38 -10.17
N SER A 30 -4.52 -6.82 -9.25
CA SER A 30 -3.61 -5.74 -9.55
C SER A 30 -2.50 -5.69 -8.50
N ALA A 31 -1.35 -5.14 -8.87
CA ALA A 31 -0.28 -4.83 -7.94
C ALA A 31 0.35 -3.48 -8.27
N SER A 32 0.64 -2.70 -7.23
CA SER A 32 1.34 -1.43 -7.33
C SER A 32 2.45 -1.35 -6.30
N ILE A 33 3.56 -0.77 -6.73
CA ILE A 33 4.73 -0.50 -5.91
C ILE A 33 5.16 0.95 -6.11
N VAL A 34 5.26 1.69 -5.02
CA VAL A 34 5.81 3.06 -4.99
C VAL A 34 7.11 3.10 -4.20
N ASP A 35 8.02 4.00 -4.57
CA ASP A 35 9.21 4.27 -3.77
C ASP A 35 8.91 5.17 -2.56
N ALA A 36 9.93 5.43 -1.72
CA ALA A 36 9.82 6.32 -0.57
C ALA A 36 9.41 7.77 -0.91
N GLY A 37 9.57 8.20 -2.16
CA GLY A 37 9.12 9.49 -2.68
C GLY A 37 7.66 9.50 -3.11
N GLY A 38 7.00 8.35 -3.18
CA GLY A 38 5.64 8.19 -3.73
C GLY A 38 5.61 8.01 -5.24
N ARG A 39 6.77 7.87 -5.90
CA ARG A 39 6.78 7.60 -7.33
C ARG A 39 6.40 6.14 -7.57
N VAL A 40 5.44 5.91 -8.48
CA VAL A 40 5.10 4.58 -8.97
C VAL A 40 6.30 3.99 -9.74
N ILE A 41 6.82 2.89 -9.25
CA ILE A 41 7.94 2.15 -9.87
C ILE A 41 7.50 0.84 -10.51
N TYR A 42 6.33 0.33 -10.12
CA TYR A 42 5.65 -0.79 -10.78
C TYR A 42 4.13 -0.61 -10.61
N GLN A 43 3.37 -0.85 -11.68
CA GLN A 43 1.92 -0.89 -11.63
C GLN A 43 1.42 -1.77 -12.78
N SER A 44 0.61 -2.77 -12.46
CA SER A 44 -0.02 -3.61 -13.46
C SER A 44 -1.33 -4.20 -12.96
N MET A 45 -2.30 -4.33 -13.87
CA MET A 45 -3.44 -5.21 -13.70
C MET A 45 -3.01 -6.65 -14.00
N VAL A 46 -3.70 -7.62 -13.40
CA VAL A 46 -3.38 -9.04 -13.53
C VAL A 46 -4.65 -9.80 -13.85
N ARG A 47 -4.61 -10.61 -14.89
CA ARG A 47 -5.68 -11.54 -15.21
C ARG A 47 -5.57 -12.80 -14.31
N PRO A 48 -6.61 -13.14 -13.54
CA PRO A 48 -6.62 -14.37 -12.76
C PRO A 48 -6.64 -15.61 -13.67
N MET A 49 -6.10 -16.72 -13.17
CA MET A 49 -5.94 -17.96 -13.94
C MET A 49 -7.05 -18.99 -13.65
N HIS A 50 -7.63 -18.96 -12.45
CA HIS A 50 -8.52 -20.01 -11.95
C HIS A 50 -9.94 -19.52 -11.70
N LEU A 51 -10.10 -18.23 -11.38
CA LEU A 51 -11.40 -17.60 -11.12
C LEU A 51 -11.86 -16.78 -12.33
N ASP A 52 -13.01 -17.16 -12.88
CA ASP A 52 -13.67 -16.43 -13.97
C ASP A 52 -14.62 -15.32 -13.47
N ASP A 53 -14.99 -15.35 -12.19
CA ASP A 53 -15.85 -14.36 -11.53
C ASP A 53 -15.60 -14.35 -10.00
N TRP A 54 -15.88 -13.22 -9.35
CA TRP A 54 -15.73 -13.05 -7.90
C TRP A 54 -16.80 -12.11 -7.32
N ASP A 55 -17.87 -12.71 -6.80
CA ASP A 55 -18.97 -12.01 -6.12
C ASP A 55 -18.67 -11.83 -4.62
N SER A 56 -17.43 -11.47 -4.28
CA SER A 56 -17.03 -11.25 -2.88
C SER A 56 -17.54 -9.90 -2.36
N GLY A 57 -17.85 -8.95 -3.25
CA GLY A 57 -18.15 -7.56 -2.91
C GLY A 57 -16.96 -6.78 -2.35
N GLU A 58 -15.79 -7.41 -2.24
CA GLU A 58 -14.57 -6.81 -1.68
C GLU A 58 -13.67 -6.20 -2.77
N SER A 59 -13.77 -6.71 -4.01
CA SER A 59 -13.01 -6.18 -5.13
C SER A 59 -13.82 -5.18 -5.95
N ALA A 60 -13.23 -4.02 -6.20
CA ALA A 60 -13.75 -3.03 -7.16
C ALA A 60 -13.31 -3.32 -8.62
N ILE A 61 -12.49 -4.36 -8.82
CA ILE A 61 -12.03 -4.83 -10.12
C ILE A 61 -12.97 -5.91 -10.62
N THR A 62 -13.49 -5.80 -11.85
CA THR A 62 -14.38 -6.79 -12.46
C THR A 62 -13.62 -7.69 -13.44
N PRO A 63 -14.16 -8.87 -13.80
CA PRO A 63 -13.55 -9.72 -14.83
C PRO A 63 -13.29 -9.01 -16.16
N ALA A 64 -14.17 -8.08 -16.55
CA ALA A 64 -14.02 -7.31 -17.78
C ALA A 64 -12.81 -6.37 -17.75
N ASP A 65 -12.43 -5.86 -16.58
CA ASP A 65 -11.30 -4.94 -16.43
C ASP A 65 -9.93 -5.61 -16.59
N VAL A 66 -9.88 -6.93 -16.40
CA VAL A 66 -8.65 -7.74 -16.45
C VAL A 66 -8.66 -8.74 -17.59
N ALA A 67 -9.68 -8.72 -18.47
CA ALA A 67 -9.82 -9.69 -19.54
C ALA A 67 -8.61 -9.73 -20.48
N ASP A 68 -8.04 -8.56 -20.77
CA ASP A 68 -6.87 -8.38 -21.65
C ASP A 68 -5.58 -8.07 -20.86
N ALA A 69 -5.62 -8.18 -19.52
CA ALA A 69 -4.44 -7.97 -18.68
C ALA A 69 -3.44 -9.14 -18.80
N PRO A 70 -2.14 -8.90 -18.53
CA PRO A 70 -1.15 -9.96 -18.47
C PRO A 70 -1.48 -11.00 -17.38
N LEU A 71 -0.98 -12.22 -17.54
CA LEU A 71 -1.07 -13.23 -16.49
C LEU A 71 -0.06 -12.92 -15.39
N ILE A 72 -0.31 -13.47 -14.20
CA ILE A 72 0.61 -13.28 -13.06
C ILE A 72 2.04 -13.76 -13.37
N GLY A 73 2.20 -14.80 -14.18
CA GLY A 73 3.50 -15.31 -14.62
C GLY A 73 4.29 -14.32 -15.48
N ASP A 74 3.62 -13.43 -16.21
CA ASP A 74 4.26 -12.38 -17.02
C ASP A 74 4.70 -11.19 -16.14
N CYS A 75 3.92 -10.90 -15.10
CA CYS A 75 4.17 -9.83 -14.13
C CYS A 75 5.24 -10.19 -13.08
N MET A 76 5.31 -11.46 -12.70
CA MET A 76 6.14 -11.96 -11.60
C MET A 76 7.63 -11.57 -11.71
N PRO A 77 8.31 -11.68 -12.87
CA PRO A 77 9.73 -11.32 -12.96
C PRO A 77 10.00 -9.85 -12.62
N ASP A 78 9.07 -8.95 -12.91
CA ASP A 78 9.21 -7.53 -12.64
C ASP A 78 8.92 -7.21 -11.17
N ILE A 79 7.87 -7.80 -10.60
CA ILE A 79 7.57 -7.71 -9.17
C ILE A 79 8.75 -8.23 -8.35
N GLN A 80 9.27 -9.42 -8.69
CA GLN A 80 10.40 -10.03 -7.99
C GLN A 80 11.63 -9.13 -8.05
N ARG A 81 11.95 -8.58 -9.22
CA ARG A 81 13.12 -7.69 -9.38
C ARG A 81 13.02 -6.46 -8.48
N VAL A 82 11.84 -5.85 -8.38
CA VAL A 82 11.63 -4.69 -7.51
C VAL A 82 11.77 -5.07 -6.04
N VAL A 83 11.13 -6.17 -5.62
CA VAL A 83 11.18 -6.67 -4.25
C VAL A 83 12.60 -7.07 -3.83
N ASP A 84 13.36 -7.76 -4.71
CA ASP A 84 14.75 -8.16 -4.45
C ASP A 84 15.70 -6.98 -4.30
N SER A 85 15.36 -5.84 -4.92
CA SER A 85 16.15 -4.61 -4.85
C SER A 85 15.84 -3.73 -3.64
N ALA A 86 14.82 -4.08 -2.85
CA ALA A 86 14.41 -3.26 -1.72
C ALA A 86 15.19 -3.63 -0.44
N ASP A 87 15.58 -2.62 0.34
CA ASP A 87 16.08 -2.84 1.71
C ASP A 87 14.92 -3.01 2.70
N GLU A 88 13.74 -2.49 2.35
CA GLU A 88 12.55 -2.51 3.17
C GLU A 88 11.28 -2.58 2.32
N VAL A 89 10.41 -3.53 2.64
CA VAL A 89 9.10 -3.70 2.01
C VAL A 89 8.01 -3.31 3.00
N VAL A 90 7.18 -2.37 2.60
CA VAL A 90 6.13 -1.78 3.42
C VAL A 90 4.78 -2.16 2.83
N CYS A 91 3.90 -2.71 3.66
CA CYS A 91 2.52 -2.99 3.29
C CYS A 91 1.58 -2.52 4.40
N TYR A 92 0.34 -2.18 4.04
CA TYR A 92 -0.73 -2.06 5.02
C TYR A 92 -1.36 -3.44 5.22
N ASP A 93 -1.28 -3.99 6.43
CA ASP A 93 -1.64 -5.39 6.72
C ASP A 93 -0.82 -6.37 5.84
N ALA A 94 0.47 -6.50 6.19
CA ALA A 94 1.44 -7.20 5.36
C ALA A 94 1.13 -8.70 5.17
N GLY A 95 0.48 -9.34 6.14
CA GLY A 95 0.24 -10.79 6.14
C GLY A 95 -0.53 -11.29 4.90
N PRO A 96 -1.75 -10.79 4.64
CA PRO A 96 -2.51 -11.12 3.44
C PRO A 96 -1.76 -10.83 2.14
N THR A 97 -1.13 -9.65 2.04
CA THR A 97 -0.38 -9.23 0.85
C THR A 97 0.76 -10.19 0.51
N LEU A 98 1.61 -10.50 1.50
CA LEU A 98 2.75 -11.41 1.30
C LEU A 98 2.30 -12.85 1.03
N ARG A 99 1.15 -13.27 1.58
CA ARG A 99 0.58 -14.59 1.32
C ARG A 99 0.17 -14.73 -0.14
N LEU A 100 -0.51 -13.73 -0.69
CA LEU A 100 -0.94 -13.73 -2.10
C LEU A 100 0.23 -13.62 -3.06
N LEU A 101 1.24 -12.80 -2.75
CA LEU A 101 2.49 -12.77 -3.51
C LEU A 101 3.19 -14.13 -3.54
N ARG A 102 3.27 -14.82 -2.39
CA ARG A 102 3.85 -16.16 -2.32
C ARG A 102 3.03 -17.19 -3.12
N ALA A 103 1.70 -17.11 -3.06
CA ALA A 103 0.82 -17.97 -3.84
C ALA A 103 0.99 -17.74 -5.36
N ALA A 104 1.26 -16.50 -5.76
CA ALA A 104 1.58 -16.09 -7.13
C ALA A 104 2.99 -16.51 -7.59
N GLY A 105 3.83 -17.09 -6.72
CA GLY A 105 5.18 -17.51 -7.04
C GLY A 105 6.26 -16.46 -6.80
N VAL A 106 5.92 -15.29 -6.24
CA VAL A 106 6.91 -14.29 -5.81
C VAL A 106 7.54 -14.76 -4.51
N GLU A 107 8.87 -14.84 -4.49
CA GLU A 107 9.63 -15.16 -3.30
C GLU A 107 9.50 -14.02 -2.28
N VAL A 108 9.27 -14.39 -1.02
CA VAL A 108 9.09 -13.39 0.03
C VAL A 108 10.40 -12.65 0.28
N PRO A 109 10.35 -11.30 0.37
CA PRO A 109 11.53 -10.49 0.58
C PRO A 109 12.35 -10.99 1.77
N GLN A 110 13.66 -11.12 1.59
CA GLN A 110 14.62 -11.41 2.67
C GLN A 110 14.95 -10.16 3.50
N CYS A 111 14.49 -9.00 3.05
CA CYS A 111 14.70 -7.72 3.69
C CYS A 111 13.71 -7.48 4.84
N LYS A 112 13.79 -6.30 5.47
CA LYS A 112 12.84 -5.91 6.50
C LYS A 112 11.44 -5.76 5.89
N VAL A 113 10.43 -6.31 6.58
CA VAL A 113 9.02 -6.08 6.25
C VAL A 113 8.40 -5.20 7.33
N VAL A 114 7.71 -4.14 6.94
CA VAL A 114 6.94 -3.27 7.83
C VAL A 114 5.46 -3.41 7.55
N ASP A 115 4.72 -3.74 8.61
CA ASP A 115 3.26 -3.69 8.64
C ASP A 115 2.81 -2.33 9.18
N VAL A 116 2.37 -1.46 8.27
CA VAL A 116 1.96 -0.09 8.61
C VAL A 116 0.73 -0.08 9.50
N SER A 117 -0.18 -1.05 9.35
CA SER A 117 -1.40 -1.13 10.17
C SER A 117 -1.05 -1.28 11.66
N ASP A 118 0.03 -2.02 11.91
CA ASP A 118 0.54 -2.31 13.24
C ASP A 118 1.36 -1.16 13.80
N CYS A 119 2.29 -0.60 13.01
CA CYS A 119 3.04 0.61 13.38
C CYS A 119 2.10 1.76 13.75
N PHE A 120 1.13 2.05 12.89
CA PHE A 120 0.14 3.10 13.09
C PHE A 120 -0.68 2.88 14.36
N ALA A 121 -1.23 1.67 14.56
CA ALA A 121 -2.04 1.36 15.73
C ALA A 121 -1.28 1.54 17.05
N ARG A 122 0.02 1.20 17.09
CA ARG A 122 0.88 1.41 18.27
C ARG A 122 1.18 2.89 18.51
N THR A 123 1.42 3.65 17.45
CA THR A 123 1.65 5.10 17.55
C THR A 123 0.41 5.79 18.13
N VAL A 124 -0.78 5.50 17.60
CA VAL A 124 -2.04 6.05 18.10
C VAL A 124 -2.29 5.68 19.56
N ALA A 125 -2.15 4.40 19.92
CA ALA A 125 -2.34 3.94 21.30
C ALA A 125 -1.38 4.64 22.29
N SER A 126 -0.16 4.95 21.83
CA SER A 126 0.85 5.67 22.62
C SER A 126 0.48 7.15 22.78
N MET A 127 -0.01 7.80 21.72
CA MET A 127 -0.49 9.18 21.78
C MET A 127 -1.69 9.35 22.71
N GLU A 128 -2.61 8.39 22.71
CA GLU A 128 -3.80 8.40 23.57
C GLU A 128 -3.49 8.06 25.03
N GLY A 129 -2.34 7.42 25.30
CA GLY A 129 -2.02 6.88 26.61
C GLY A 129 -2.96 5.76 27.07
N SER A 130 -3.79 5.22 26.17
CA SER A 130 -4.82 4.23 26.49
C SER A 130 -4.25 2.82 26.64
N GLY A 131 -3.08 2.55 26.03
CA GLY A 131 -2.47 1.22 25.95
C GLY A 131 -3.24 0.23 25.07
N ARG A 132 -4.37 0.64 24.49
CA ARG A 132 -5.22 -0.21 23.65
C ARG A 132 -4.80 -0.08 22.19
N VAL A 133 -4.14 -1.11 21.67
CA VAL A 133 -3.77 -1.17 20.26
C VAL A 133 -4.97 -1.67 19.45
N GLN A 134 -5.51 -0.82 18.58
CA GLN A 134 -6.56 -1.16 17.63
C GLN A 134 -6.07 -0.88 16.21
N ARG A 135 -6.07 -1.90 15.36
CA ARG A 135 -5.78 -1.74 13.94
C ARG A 135 -7.02 -1.22 13.22
N LEU A 136 -6.87 -0.11 12.52
CA LEU A 136 -7.90 0.46 11.66
C LEU A 136 -7.75 -0.08 10.23
N SER A 137 -8.80 0.02 9.42
CA SER A 137 -8.66 -0.13 7.97
C SER A 137 -7.80 1.00 7.39
N LEU A 138 -7.23 0.81 6.19
CA LEU A 138 -6.40 1.83 5.55
C LEU A 138 -7.19 3.14 5.34
N ALA A 139 -8.46 3.06 4.92
CA ALA A 139 -9.31 4.23 4.73
C ALA A 139 -9.56 4.99 6.04
N GLU A 140 -9.79 4.28 7.15
CA GLU A 140 -9.94 4.88 8.47
C GLU A 140 -8.63 5.51 8.96
N ALA A 141 -7.49 4.85 8.75
CA ALA A 141 -6.18 5.38 9.11
C ALA A 141 -5.87 6.67 8.33
N VAL A 142 -6.08 6.67 7.01
CA VAL A 142 -5.89 7.88 6.16
C VAL A 142 -6.83 9.00 6.60
N SER A 143 -8.10 8.69 6.86
CA SER A 143 -9.07 9.67 7.38
C SER A 143 -8.58 10.30 8.68
N MET A 144 -8.05 9.49 9.61
CA MET A 144 -7.50 9.99 10.87
C MET A 144 -6.27 10.87 10.64
N VAL A 145 -5.33 10.44 9.79
CA VAL A 145 -4.14 11.23 9.43
C VAL A 145 -4.55 12.59 8.86
N LEU A 146 -5.66 12.66 8.12
CA LEU A 146 -6.21 13.89 7.54
C LEU A 146 -7.12 14.71 8.46
N GLY A 147 -7.19 14.41 9.75
CA GLY A 147 -8.03 15.16 10.67
C GLY A 147 -9.53 14.87 10.51
N GLY A 148 -9.89 13.66 10.08
CA GLY A 148 -11.25 13.14 10.04
C GLY A 148 -11.96 13.29 8.69
N GLU A 149 -11.27 13.71 7.64
CA GLU A 149 -11.85 13.76 6.30
C GLU A 149 -11.99 12.34 5.72
N ARG A 150 -13.22 11.95 5.34
CA ARG A 150 -13.44 10.64 4.72
C ARG A 150 -12.75 10.58 3.36
N VAL A 151 -11.84 9.62 3.24
CA VAL A 151 -11.16 9.30 1.98
C VAL A 151 -11.45 7.86 1.64
N SER A 152 -11.95 7.64 0.43
CA SER A 152 -12.03 6.30 -0.15
C SER A 152 -10.68 5.98 -0.79
N VAL A 153 -10.16 4.79 -0.51
CA VAL A 153 -8.92 4.28 -1.09
C VAL A 153 -9.32 3.09 -1.96
N TRP A 154 -9.15 3.22 -3.26
CA TRP A 154 -9.56 2.22 -4.24
C TRP A 154 -8.42 1.90 -5.19
N GLY A 155 -8.20 0.60 -5.42
CA GLY A 155 -7.12 0.13 -6.27
C GLY A 155 -5.75 0.15 -5.58
N SER A 156 -4.90 -0.79 -5.96
CA SER A 156 -3.56 -0.98 -5.38
C SER A 156 -2.67 0.27 -5.45
N GLU A 157 -2.77 1.08 -6.51
CA GLU A 157 -1.97 2.30 -6.64
C GLU A 157 -2.28 3.30 -5.52
N SER A 158 -3.54 3.68 -5.35
CA SER A 158 -3.94 4.60 -4.29
C SER A 158 -3.66 4.00 -2.91
N ALA A 159 -3.81 2.68 -2.74
CA ALA A 159 -3.49 1.98 -1.51
C ALA A 159 -2.00 2.03 -1.17
N SER A 160 -1.11 1.87 -2.15
CA SER A 160 0.34 1.95 -1.95
C SER A 160 0.79 3.36 -1.52
N LEU A 161 0.23 4.41 -2.14
CA LEU A 161 0.46 5.81 -1.77
C LEU A 161 -0.11 6.15 -0.39
N ALA A 162 -1.34 5.72 -0.10
CA ALA A 162 -1.98 5.90 1.20
C ALA A 162 -1.19 5.21 2.32
N THR A 163 -0.69 4.00 2.06
CA THR A 163 0.18 3.26 2.99
C THR A 163 1.44 4.05 3.30
N LEU A 164 2.11 4.59 2.28
CA LEU A 164 3.29 5.43 2.46
C LEU A 164 2.99 6.69 3.28
N ALA A 165 1.85 7.35 3.02
CA ALA A 165 1.44 8.54 3.76
C ALA A 165 1.19 8.23 5.25
N VAL A 166 0.51 7.11 5.55
CA VAL A 166 0.26 6.68 6.94
C VAL A 166 1.56 6.30 7.64
N LEU A 167 2.50 5.65 6.95
CA LEU A 167 3.82 5.34 7.51
C LEU A 167 4.58 6.62 7.87
N LYS A 168 4.71 7.57 6.93
CA LYS A 168 5.42 8.85 7.16
C LYS A 168 4.81 9.62 8.32
N TRP A 169 3.48 9.64 8.41
CA TRP A 169 2.80 10.25 9.54
C TRP A 169 3.13 9.54 10.86
N SER A 170 3.12 8.20 10.87
CA SER A 170 3.42 7.40 12.06
C SER A 170 4.85 7.63 12.56
N ASP A 171 5.82 7.72 11.66
CA ASP A 171 7.22 8.00 11.98
C ASP A 171 7.40 9.41 12.55
N ALA A 172 6.75 10.41 11.95
CA ALA A 172 6.78 11.78 12.45
C ALA A 172 6.17 11.87 13.87
N ALA A 173 5.01 11.25 14.08
CA ALA A 173 4.35 11.23 15.39
C ALA A 173 5.18 10.47 16.46
N ALA A 174 5.82 9.36 16.10
CA ALA A 174 6.71 8.63 17.00
C ALA A 174 7.93 9.47 17.40
N LEU A 175 8.51 10.23 16.45
CA LEU A 175 9.63 11.14 16.73
C LEU A 175 9.22 12.27 17.67
N GLU A 176 8.04 12.86 17.48
CA GLU A 176 7.50 13.90 18.37
C GLU A 176 7.30 13.37 19.80
N LEU A 177 6.74 12.16 19.96
CA LEU A 177 6.58 11.50 21.26
C LEU A 177 7.93 11.27 21.96
N ALA A 178 8.95 10.84 21.21
CA ALA A 178 10.29 10.58 21.74
C ALA A 178 11.01 11.85 22.21
N GLN A 179 10.70 13.01 21.63
CA GLN A 179 11.33 14.30 21.93
C GLN A 179 10.64 15.11 23.05
N GLN A 180 9.58 14.58 23.67
CA GLN A 180 8.85 15.16 24.82
C GLN A 180 8.55 16.68 24.72
N SER A 181 8.05 17.15 23.56
CA SER A 181 7.49 18.49 23.41
C SER A 181 6.02 18.41 23.02
N PHE A 182 5.15 18.84 23.93
CA PHE A 182 3.69 18.73 23.85
C PHE A 182 3.09 19.46 22.62
N LEU A 183 2.35 18.72 21.80
CA LEU A 183 1.28 19.10 20.86
C LEU A 183 1.41 20.44 20.10
N LYS A 184 1.77 20.36 18.81
CA LYS A 184 1.23 21.27 17.77
C LYS A 184 0.91 20.52 16.47
N ARG A 185 -0.33 20.01 16.41
CA ARG A 185 -1.19 19.88 15.21
C ARG A 185 -0.48 19.43 13.92
N TRP A 186 -0.44 18.10 13.72
CA TRP A 186 -0.44 17.33 12.47
C TRP A 186 0.18 18.03 11.24
N THR A 187 1.47 17.84 11.00
CA THR A 187 2.04 18.07 9.66
C THR A 187 2.03 16.77 8.88
N VAL A 188 1.03 16.64 8.02
CA VAL A 188 0.88 15.58 7.02
C VAL A 188 1.54 16.06 5.74
N ASP A 189 2.15 15.19 4.92
CA ASP A 189 2.58 15.57 3.56
C ASP A 189 1.33 15.76 2.67
N PRO A 190 0.97 17.01 2.33
CA PRO A 190 -0.27 17.27 1.60
C PRO A 190 -0.19 16.86 0.13
N VAL A 191 1.01 16.66 -0.43
CA VAL A 191 1.21 16.29 -1.83
C VAL A 191 0.87 14.82 -2.03
N LEU A 192 1.44 13.93 -1.22
CA LEU A 192 1.20 12.49 -1.32
C LEU A 192 -0.27 12.12 -1.13
N ILE A 193 -0.97 12.84 -0.26
CA ILE A 193 -2.40 12.60 -0.05
C ILE A 193 -3.24 13.23 -1.15
N GLY A 194 -2.83 14.37 -1.67
CA GLY A 194 -3.44 14.93 -2.89
C GLY A 194 -3.38 13.95 -4.05
N GLU A 195 -2.24 13.30 -4.24
CA GLU A 195 -2.03 12.26 -5.27
C GLU A 195 -2.85 11.00 -5.00
N ALA A 196 -2.81 10.45 -3.78
CA ALA A 196 -3.61 9.27 -3.42
C ALA A 196 -5.11 9.50 -3.64
N ARG A 197 -5.60 10.70 -3.27
CA ARG A 197 -6.99 11.11 -3.50
C ARG A 197 -7.31 11.27 -4.98
N ALA A 198 -6.41 11.88 -5.75
CA ALA A 198 -6.60 12.06 -7.20
C ALA A 198 -6.69 10.70 -7.91
N THR A 199 -5.80 9.75 -7.58
CA THR A 199 -5.83 8.39 -8.11
C THR A 199 -7.10 7.66 -7.71
N ALA A 200 -7.51 7.70 -6.44
CA ALA A 200 -8.74 7.05 -5.98
C ALA A 200 -10.00 7.65 -6.63
N THR A 201 -10.03 8.97 -6.84
CA THR A 201 -11.13 9.68 -7.52
C THR A 201 -11.19 9.32 -9.01
N ALA A 202 -10.03 9.26 -9.69
CA ALA A 202 -9.97 8.84 -11.08
C ALA A 202 -10.42 7.36 -11.24
N PHE A 203 -10.00 6.50 -10.32
CA PHE A 203 -10.42 5.10 -10.27
C PHE A 203 -11.93 4.96 -10.02
N SER A 204 -12.51 5.74 -9.11
CA SER A 204 -13.94 5.69 -8.84
C SER A 204 -14.79 6.25 -9.99
N GLN A 205 -14.37 7.37 -10.59
CA GLN A 205 -15.06 8.01 -11.72
C GLN A 205 -15.09 7.14 -12.97
N THR A 206 -13.99 6.44 -13.28
CA THR A 206 -13.94 5.51 -14.40
C THR A 206 -14.85 4.30 -14.22
N ARG A 207 -15.27 3.99 -12.98
CA ARG A 207 -16.02 2.78 -12.62
C ARG A 207 -17.40 3.03 -12.02
N GLY A 208 -17.84 4.29 -11.92
CA GLY A 208 -19.14 4.65 -11.35
C GLY A 208 -19.29 4.33 -9.86
N LEU A 209 -18.19 4.22 -9.13
CA LEU A 209 -18.17 3.96 -7.69
C LEU A 209 -18.32 5.28 -6.93
N ALA A 210 -19.19 5.31 -5.91
CA ALA A 210 -19.46 6.49 -5.08
C ALA A 210 -18.56 6.54 -3.83
#